data_AF-A0A7W4YGP8-F1
#
_entry.id   AF-A0A7W4YGP8-F1
#
_cell.length_a   1.000
_cell.length_b   1.000
_cell.length_c   1.000
_cell.angle_alpha   90.00
_cell.angle_beta   90.00
_cell.angle_gamma   90.00
#
_symmetry.space_group_name_H-M   'P 1'
#
loop_
_entity.id
_entity.type
_entity.pdbx_description
1 polymer ?
#
loop_
_entity_poly.entity_id
_entity_poly.type
_entity_poly.pdbx_seq_one_letter_code
_entity_poly.pdbx_strand_id
1 'polypeptide(L)'
;MFEMQRPDARGGRTSDQPGTLPGGEPSAGATEDNDFLRAFKRFLDRVNESPAEQAAQRTPFGDELSEFLGADAAALPVVVEDFASYRIVDADLALEELAGRGDAQLIGVAGGSAHAHAGLAELITSAHMRFRSGPAEYAEKATGPSTTRQVVSFGARLFTYLGEPVVVMQRAARGDMGRPQGQLEVLAASAPLVSQLLSEVRSLMVERSVLRGKVLTFENSDYRMDAGASFLERPNVADTDVILPSGVLDSVIAHVVEIGKQREALLAAGQHLKRGVLLYGPPGTGKTLTVRHLLSRTEGVTAVLLTGSSIQYIGAAAELARTLQPSIVVMEDIDLVAMERHASPQPLLFEVLDALDGLDGDADVAFIMTTNRVQVLERALVSRPGRVDLAVEIALPGGPERFRLLEKYSAGLPFNEAALREAAERAEQTTGSFAKELVRRAVLAAARAGVEPDDSILLHELDELMSAQSALTRRLLGDGTEPSGDELGEGGMEIISTAEGDRTGAVTYIPLGAQVDPGWTAYVPDSGDVYRPELDEQTPESER
;
A
#
# COMPACT_ATOMS: atom_id res chain seq x y z
N MET A 1 25.21 -30.71 -32.17
CA MET A 1 25.20 -32.17 -32.36
C MET A 1 24.26 -32.44 -33.55
N PHE A 2 24.81 -33.03 -34.61
CA PHE A 2 24.46 -32.94 -36.03
C PHE A 2 23.11 -33.58 -36.46
N GLU A 3 22.30 -32.88 -37.27
CA GLU A 3 21.93 -33.13 -38.70
C GLU A 3 20.92 -34.27 -38.96
N MET A 4 20.00 -34.25 -39.95
CA MET A 4 20.16 -33.78 -41.33
C MET A 4 18.80 -33.61 -42.09
N GLN A 5 18.71 -32.51 -42.83
CA GLN A 5 18.18 -32.28 -44.20
C GLN A 5 16.71 -32.50 -44.67
N ARG A 6 16.18 -31.39 -45.20
CA ARG A 6 15.14 -31.17 -46.26
C ARG A 6 15.73 -31.37 -47.68
N PRO A 7 14.95 -31.47 -48.80
CA PRO A 7 14.42 -30.28 -49.52
C PRO A 7 13.09 -30.44 -50.31
N ASP A 8 12.67 -29.29 -50.85
CA ASP A 8 11.43 -28.85 -51.52
C ASP A 8 11.00 -29.57 -52.83
N ALA A 9 9.72 -29.42 -53.23
CA ALA A 9 9.27 -28.49 -54.30
C ALA A 9 7.97 -28.89 -55.05
N ARG A 10 7.08 -27.89 -55.12
CA ARG A 10 5.98 -27.53 -56.08
C ARG A 10 5.62 -28.46 -57.26
N GLY A 11 4.31 -28.72 -57.40
CA GLY A 11 3.48 -28.15 -58.49
C GLY A 11 2.96 -29.05 -59.63
N GLY A 12 1.62 -29.21 -59.70
CA GLY A 12 0.84 -28.99 -60.94
C GLY A 12 0.15 -30.17 -61.65
N ARG A 13 -1.19 -30.03 -61.83
CA ARG A 13 -2.08 -30.55 -62.92
C ARG A 13 -2.19 -32.10 -63.05
N THR A 14 -3.30 -32.76 -63.37
CA THR A 14 -4.56 -32.45 -64.07
C THR A 14 -5.55 -33.63 -63.84
N SER A 15 -6.84 -33.35 -64.04
CA SER A 15 -7.98 -34.23 -64.38
C SER A 15 -7.63 -35.44 -65.30
N ASP A 16 -8.38 -36.54 -65.42
CA ASP A 16 -9.83 -36.74 -65.42
C ASP A 16 -10.13 -38.26 -65.45
N GLN A 17 -11.38 -38.62 -65.12
CA GLN A 17 -12.16 -39.81 -65.49
C GLN A 17 -12.20 -41.13 -64.68
N PRO A 18 -13.37 -41.81 -64.69
CA PRO A 18 -13.83 -42.74 -63.66
C PRO A 18 -13.84 -44.21 -64.10
N GLY A 19 -13.72 -45.13 -63.15
CA GLY A 19 -13.81 -46.58 -63.39
C GLY A 19 -14.39 -47.32 -62.18
N THR A 20 -15.59 -47.84 -62.35
CA THR A 20 -16.38 -48.67 -61.42
C THR A 20 -15.73 -50.03 -61.10
N LEU A 21 -16.01 -50.53 -59.88
CA LEU A 21 -16.51 -51.89 -59.49
C LEU A 21 -16.00 -52.27 -58.08
N PRO A 22 -16.61 -53.24 -57.35
CA PRO A 22 -18.01 -53.54 -57.10
C PRO A 22 -18.32 -53.60 -55.57
N GLY A 23 -19.56 -53.93 -55.20
CA GLY A 23 -20.12 -53.75 -53.86
C GLY A 23 -19.43 -54.44 -52.68
N GLY A 24 -19.54 -53.77 -51.53
CA GLY A 24 -19.54 -54.34 -50.20
C GLY A 24 -20.78 -53.84 -49.47
N GLU A 25 -21.45 -54.73 -48.75
CA GLU A 25 -22.67 -54.50 -47.98
C GLU A 25 -22.55 -53.31 -47.00
N PRO A 26 -23.64 -52.59 -46.68
CA PRO A 26 -23.59 -51.47 -45.76
C PRO A 26 -23.27 -51.97 -44.34
N SER A 27 -22.17 -51.51 -43.76
CA SER A 27 -21.83 -51.81 -42.36
C SER A 27 -22.85 -51.13 -41.44
N ALA A 28 -23.39 -51.89 -40.49
CA ALA A 28 -24.40 -51.45 -39.54
C ALA A 28 -23.97 -50.24 -38.67
N GLY A 29 -22.66 -49.92 -38.60
CA GLY A 29 -22.12 -48.78 -37.85
C GLY A 29 -22.36 -47.40 -38.49
N ALA A 30 -22.63 -47.31 -39.81
CA ALA A 30 -22.92 -46.03 -40.46
C ALA A 30 -24.33 -45.48 -40.12
N THR A 31 -25.21 -46.34 -39.61
CA THR A 31 -26.59 -46.00 -39.22
C THR A 31 -26.65 -45.51 -37.78
N GLU A 32 -25.90 -46.14 -36.86
CA GLU A 32 -25.82 -45.71 -35.46
C GLU A 32 -25.13 -44.35 -35.32
N ASP A 33 -24.06 -44.09 -36.08
CA ASP A 33 -23.41 -42.76 -36.12
C ASP A 33 -24.33 -41.69 -36.71
N ASN A 34 -25.15 -42.02 -37.72
CA ASN A 34 -26.11 -41.07 -38.29
C ASN A 34 -27.30 -40.80 -37.38
N ASP A 35 -27.72 -41.77 -36.59
CA ASP A 35 -28.81 -41.61 -35.63
C ASP A 35 -28.35 -40.89 -34.37
N PHE A 36 -27.11 -41.13 -33.92
CA PHE A 36 -26.46 -40.30 -32.90
C PHE A 36 -26.27 -38.87 -33.40
N LEU A 37 -25.74 -38.66 -34.61
CA LEU A 37 -25.57 -37.31 -35.16
C LEU A 37 -26.91 -36.61 -35.40
N ARG A 38 -27.98 -37.33 -35.75
CA ARG A 38 -29.34 -36.76 -35.82
C ARG A 38 -29.93 -36.48 -34.44
N ALA A 39 -29.70 -37.32 -33.45
CA ALA A 39 -30.14 -37.08 -32.07
C ALA A 39 -29.36 -35.92 -31.43
N PHE A 40 -28.06 -35.83 -31.67
CA PHE A 40 -27.17 -34.77 -31.23
C PHE A 40 -27.47 -33.47 -31.96
N LYS A 41 -27.74 -33.52 -33.27
CA LYS A 41 -28.24 -32.37 -34.02
C LYS A 41 -29.61 -31.94 -33.52
N ARG A 42 -30.56 -32.84 -33.26
CA ARG A 42 -31.84 -32.49 -32.63
C ARG A 42 -31.65 -31.93 -31.22
N PHE A 43 -30.67 -32.40 -30.46
CA PHE A 43 -30.34 -31.84 -29.16
C PHE A 43 -29.76 -30.43 -29.29
N LEU A 44 -28.80 -30.23 -30.20
CA LEU A 44 -28.23 -28.92 -30.52
C LEU A 44 -29.28 -27.98 -31.09
N ASP A 45 -30.17 -28.44 -31.97
CA ASP A 45 -31.27 -27.69 -32.53
C ASP A 45 -32.27 -27.35 -31.42
N ARG A 46 -32.55 -28.24 -30.45
CA ARG A 46 -33.44 -27.95 -29.30
C ARG A 46 -32.81 -27.03 -28.24
N VAL A 47 -31.48 -27.10 -28.10
CA VAL A 47 -30.67 -26.17 -27.32
C VAL A 47 -30.57 -24.80 -28.03
N ASN A 48 -30.50 -24.77 -29.36
CA ASN A 48 -30.47 -23.57 -30.22
C ASN A 48 -31.86 -23.01 -30.58
N GLU A 49 -32.94 -23.76 -30.40
CA GLU A 49 -34.33 -23.31 -30.51
C GLU A 49 -34.82 -22.72 -29.18
N SER A 50 -34.08 -22.94 -28.08
CA SER A 50 -34.33 -22.32 -26.76
C SER A 50 -33.89 -20.84 -26.55
N PRO A 51 -33.23 -20.10 -27.46
CA PRO A 51 -32.96 -18.67 -27.25
C PRO A 51 -34.22 -17.81 -27.26
N ALA A 52 -35.31 -18.29 -27.89
CA ALA A 52 -36.55 -17.53 -28.02
C ALA A 52 -37.53 -17.74 -26.84
N GLU A 53 -37.34 -18.76 -25.99
CA GLU A 53 -38.27 -19.11 -24.90
C GLU A 53 -37.75 -18.86 -23.48
N GLN A 54 -36.52 -18.39 -23.31
CA GLN A 54 -36.07 -17.82 -22.03
C GLN A 54 -35.97 -16.29 -22.14
N ALA A 55 -37.05 -15.65 -22.59
CA ALA A 55 -37.21 -14.22 -22.35
C ALA A 55 -37.03 -13.97 -20.85
N ALA A 56 -36.10 -13.10 -20.45
CA ALA A 56 -35.85 -12.81 -19.05
C ALA A 56 -37.17 -12.43 -18.38
N GLN A 57 -37.61 -13.26 -17.43
CA GLN A 57 -38.86 -13.03 -16.72
C GLN A 57 -38.56 -12.31 -15.42
N ARG A 58 -39.53 -11.52 -14.94
CA ARG A 58 -39.43 -10.95 -13.61
C ARG A 58 -39.37 -12.07 -12.58
N THR A 59 -38.40 -11.97 -11.67
CA THR A 59 -38.25 -12.91 -10.57
C THR A 59 -39.24 -12.56 -9.45
N PRO A 60 -39.55 -13.49 -8.53
CA PRO A 60 -40.33 -13.17 -7.33
C PRO A 60 -39.75 -11.99 -6.52
N PHE A 61 -38.41 -11.86 -6.47
CA PHE A 61 -37.76 -10.70 -5.88
C PHE A 61 -38.10 -9.41 -6.65
N GLY A 62 -38.05 -9.44 -7.98
CA GLY A 62 -38.44 -8.30 -8.82
C GLY A 62 -39.93 -7.94 -8.71
N ASP A 63 -40.81 -8.91 -8.51
CA ASP A 63 -42.25 -8.66 -8.27
C ASP A 63 -42.46 -7.89 -6.95
N GLU A 64 -41.78 -8.29 -5.87
CA GLU A 64 -41.84 -7.60 -4.58
C GLU A 64 -41.28 -6.17 -4.66
N LEU A 65 -40.17 -5.96 -5.37
CA LEU A 65 -39.65 -4.61 -5.61
C LEU A 65 -40.61 -3.75 -6.44
N SER A 66 -41.31 -4.35 -7.42
CA SER A 66 -42.27 -3.63 -8.25
C SER A 66 -43.51 -3.20 -7.45
N GLU A 67 -43.98 -4.07 -6.55
CA GLU A 67 -45.07 -3.76 -5.62
C GLU A 67 -44.69 -2.59 -4.70
N PHE A 68 -43.50 -2.64 -4.11
CA PHE A 68 -43.01 -1.56 -3.25
C PHE A 68 -42.84 -0.23 -3.98
N LEU A 69 -42.25 -0.24 -5.19
CA LEU A 69 -42.02 0.96 -5.99
C LEU A 69 -43.31 1.53 -6.60
N GLY A 70 -44.39 0.74 -6.65
CA GLY A 70 -45.61 1.11 -7.38
C GLY A 70 -45.39 1.24 -8.90
N ALA A 71 -44.33 0.64 -9.43
CA ALA A 71 -43.90 0.72 -10.82
C ALA A 71 -43.19 -0.59 -11.23
N ASP A 72 -43.09 -0.86 -12.54
CA ASP A 72 -42.35 -2.03 -13.03
C ASP A 72 -40.84 -1.88 -12.78
N ALA A 73 -40.31 -2.60 -11.79
CA ALA A 73 -38.89 -2.57 -11.44
C ALA A 73 -37.98 -2.96 -12.61
N ALA A 74 -38.46 -3.78 -13.56
CA ALA A 74 -37.69 -4.17 -14.75
C ALA A 74 -37.54 -3.05 -15.78
N ALA A 75 -38.39 -2.03 -15.71
CA ALA A 75 -38.39 -0.87 -16.61
C ALA A 75 -37.62 0.33 -16.03
N LEU A 76 -37.16 0.24 -14.77
CA LEU A 76 -36.48 1.32 -14.08
C LEU A 76 -34.96 1.22 -14.19
N PRO A 77 -34.24 2.35 -14.30
CA PRO A 77 -32.79 2.34 -14.36
C PRO A 77 -32.19 2.00 -12.98
N VAL A 78 -31.17 1.14 -12.98
CA VAL A 78 -30.31 0.91 -11.81
C VAL A 78 -29.10 1.83 -11.91
N VAL A 79 -28.87 2.66 -10.90
CA VAL A 79 -27.65 3.47 -10.77
C VAL A 79 -26.72 2.81 -9.78
N VAL A 80 -25.46 2.61 -10.18
CA VAL A 80 -24.45 1.99 -9.33
C VAL A 80 -23.48 3.05 -8.83
N GLU A 81 -23.21 3.05 -7.53
CA GLU A 81 -22.15 3.82 -6.90
C GLU A 81 -21.15 2.88 -6.22
N ASP A 82 -19.90 2.97 -6.65
CA ASP A 82 -18.81 2.20 -6.06
C ASP A 82 -18.16 2.96 -4.90
N PHE A 83 -17.69 2.20 -3.90
CA PHE A 83 -16.91 2.74 -2.79
C PHE A 83 -15.80 1.77 -2.37
N ALA A 84 -14.73 2.32 -1.79
CA ALA A 84 -13.61 1.51 -1.32
C ALA A 84 -14.05 0.48 -0.26
N SER A 85 -13.49 -0.74 -0.30
CA SER A 85 -13.97 -1.87 0.52
C SER A 85 -13.99 -1.57 2.03
N TYR A 86 -13.05 -0.75 2.51
CA TYR A 86 -12.96 -0.32 3.91
C TYR A 86 -14.01 0.73 4.33
N ARG A 87 -14.78 1.28 3.39
CA ARG A 87 -15.89 2.24 3.64
C ARG A 87 -17.26 1.57 3.80
N ILE A 88 -17.34 0.23 3.78
CA ILE A 88 -18.63 -0.49 3.90
C ILE A 88 -19.39 -0.17 5.18
N VAL A 89 -18.68 0.04 6.31
CA VAL A 89 -19.32 0.41 7.57
C VAL A 89 -19.96 1.78 7.48
N ASP A 90 -19.28 2.73 6.83
CA ASP A 90 -19.80 4.08 6.62
C ASP A 90 -21.05 4.07 5.73
N ALA A 91 -21.03 3.27 4.67
CA ALA A 91 -22.18 3.09 3.78
C ALA A 91 -23.38 2.46 4.52
N ASP A 92 -23.12 1.44 5.34
CA ASP A 92 -24.14 0.78 6.15
C ASP A 92 -24.80 1.74 7.15
N LEU A 93 -23.99 2.55 7.84
CA LEU A 93 -24.44 3.58 8.78
C LEU A 93 -25.27 4.67 8.08
N ALA A 94 -24.79 5.17 6.94
CA ALA A 94 -25.51 6.20 6.17
C ALA A 94 -26.89 5.70 5.73
N LEU A 95 -26.96 4.45 5.24
CA LEU A 95 -28.21 3.85 4.80
C LEU A 95 -29.13 3.48 5.96
N GLU A 96 -28.60 3.05 7.10
CA GLU A 96 -29.36 2.86 8.33
C GLU A 96 -30.00 4.17 8.81
N GLU A 97 -29.25 5.27 8.81
CA GLU A 97 -29.76 6.59 9.20
C GLU A 97 -30.86 7.09 8.26
N LEU A 98 -30.69 6.95 6.95
CA LEU A 98 -31.70 7.36 5.95
C LEU A 98 -32.96 6.50 6.04
N ALA A 99 -32.80 5.18 6.13
CA ALA A 99 -33.91 4.24 6.27
C ALA A 99 -34.66 4.45 7.59
N GLY A 100 -33.97 4.83 8.67
CA GLY A 100 -34.56 5.09 9.99
C GLY A 100 -35.45 6.34 10.07
N ARG A 101 -35.51 7.19 9.04
CA ARG A 101 -36.36 8.39 9.00
C ARG A 101 -37.84 8.10 8.73
N GLY A 102 -38.18 6.88 8.34
CA GLY A 102 -39.54 6.45 8.05
C GLY A 102 -39.68 4.94 8.14
N ASP A 103 -40.73 4.40 7.53
CA ASP A 103 -40.91 2.96 7.43
C ASP A 103 -39.91 2.40 6.40
N ALA A 104 -39.10 1.44 6.85
CA ALA A 104 -38.11 0.79 6.02
C ALA A 104 -38.11 -0.73 6.22
N GLN A 105 -37.76 -1.44 5.17
CA GLN A 105 -37.58 -2.89 5.17
C GLN A 105 -36.18 -3.24 4.69
N LEU A 106 -35.55 -4.22 5.32
CA LEU A 106 -34.29 -4.81 4.87
C LEU A 106 -34.56 -6.25 4.43
N ILE A 107 -34.37 -6.51 3.15
CA ILE A 107 -34.55 -7.84 2.55
C ILE A 107 -33.23 -8.32 1.93
N GLY A 108 -32.91 -9.59 2.09
CA GLY A 108 -31.84 -10.24 1.33
C GLY A 108 -32.39 -10.95 0.09
N VAL A 109 -31.51 -11.63 -0.62
CA VAL A 109 -31.90 -12.45 -1.77
C VAL A 109 -31.52 -13.90 -1.54
N ALA A 110 -32.51 -14.78 -1.67
CA ALA A 110 -32.36 -16.22 -1.65
C ALA A 110 -32.34 -16.77 -3.10
N GLY A 111 -31.44 -17.70 -3.37
CA GLY A 111 -31.32 -18.33 -4.69
C GLY A 111 -30.10 -19.23 -4.92
N GLY A 112 -29.44 -19.72 -3.85
CA GLY A 112 -28.14 -20.41 -3.95
C GLY A 112 -26.97 -19.43 -4.09
N SER A 113 -25.76 -19.86 -4.44
CA SER A 113 -24.60 -18.94 -4.54
C SER A 113 -24.65 -17.99 -5.76
N ALA A 114 -25.66 -18.12 -6.63
CA ALA A 114 -25.76 -17.37 -7.88
C ALA A 114 -25.98 -15.85 -7.68
N HIS A 115 -26.70 -15.43 -6.63
CA HIS A 115 -26.95 -14.01 -6.37
C HIS A 115 -25.67 -13.22 -6.04
N ALA A 116 -24.60 -13.92 -5.64
CA ALA A 116 -23.30 -13.29 -5.38
C ALA A 116 -22.72 -12.60 -6.62
N HIS A 117 -23.02 -13.13 -7.81
CA HIS A 117 -22.50 -12.68 -9.10
C HIS A 117 -23.49 -11.79 -9.87
N ALA A 118 -24.79 -11.92 -9.62
CA ALA A 118 -25.84 -11.14 -10.28
C ALA A 118 -25.98 -9.73 -9.70
N GLY A 119 -25.99 -8.70 -10.54
CA GLY A 119 -26.34 -7.32 -10.16
C GLY A 119 -27.86 -7.13 -9.99
N LEU A 120 -28.31 -6.02 -9.43
CA LEU A 120 -29.72 -5.76 -9.10
C LEU A 120 -30.66 -5.92 -10.31
N ALA A 121 -30.25 -5.48 -11.50
CA ALA A 121 -31.05 -5.66 -12.72
C ALA A 121 -31.32 -7.15 -13.05
N GLU A 122 -30.31 -8.01 -12.88
CA GLU A 122 -30.43 -9.46 -13.08
C GLU A 122 -31.19 -10.14 -11.93
N LEU A 123 -31.07 -9.60 -10.71
CA LEU A 123 -31.89 -10.06 -9.58
C LEU A 123 -33.38 -9.79 -9.82
N ILE A 124 -33.73 -8.71 -10.53
CA ILE A 124 -35.10 -8.34 -10.90
C ILE A 124 -35.59 -9.16 -12.09
N THR A 125 -34.79 -9.29 -13.15
CA THR A 125 -35.15 -10.09 -14.34
C THR A 125 -34.07 -11.11 -14.67
N SER A 126 -34.45 -12.38 -14.76
CA SER A 126 -33.53 -13.46 -15.12
C SER A 126 -34.20 -14.50 -16.00
N ALA A 127 -33.44 -14.99 -16.97
CA ALA A 127 -33.83 -16.07 -17.87
C ALA A 127 -33.66 -17.46 -17.22
N HIS A 128 -32.75 -17.58 -16.24
CA HIS A 128 -32.26 -18.86 -15.75
C HIS A 128 -32.54 -19.09 -14.26
N MET A 129 -32.59 -18.01 -13.47
CA MET A 129 -32.72 -18.08 -12.02
C MET A 129 -34.03 -17.43 -11.56
N ARG A 130 -34.64 -17.98 -10.50
CA ARG A 130 -35.82 -17.39 -9.85
C ARG A 130 -35.47 -16.91 -8.46
N PHE A 131 -34.80 -15.76 -8.39
CA PHE A 131 -34.45 -15.11 -7.13
C PHE A 131 -35.69 -14.75 -6.32
N ARG A 132 -35.61 -14.93 -5.00
CA ARG A 132 -36.69 -14.61 -4.06
C ARG A 132 -36.14 -13.79 -2.91
N SER A 133 -36.99 -13.06 -2.22
CA SER A 133 -36.61 -12.38 -0.99
C SER A 133 -36.26 -13.40 0.10
N GLY A 134 -35.27 -13.06 0.91
CA GLY A 134 -34.75 -13.88 1.99
C GLY A 134 -34.09 -13.05 3.09
N PRO A 135 -33.37 -13.67 4.03
CA PRO A 135 -32.60 -12.93 5.03
C PRO A 135 -31.42 -12.19 4.37
N ALA A 136 -31.15 -10.97 4.83
CA ALA A 136 -29.94 -10.24 4.44
C ALA A 136 -28.69 -10.95 4.95
N GLU A 137 -27.60 -10.85 4.19
CA GLU A 137 -26.28 -11.34 4.63
C GLU A 137 -25.57 -10.25 5.41
N TYR A 138 -24.86 -10.66 6.46
CA TYR A 138 -24.09 -9.77 7.31
C TYR A 138 -22.63 -10.20 7.39
N ALA A 139 -21.75 -9.23 7.62
CA ALA A 139 -20.34 -9.47 7.94
C ALA A 139 -19.94 -8.69 9.18
N GLU A 140 -19.04 -9.26 9.98
CA GLU A 140 -18.31 -8.53 11.02
C GLU A 140 -17.25 -7.65 10.36
N LYS A 141 -17.24 -6.35 10.70
CA LYS A 141 -16.24 -5.39 10.23
C LYS A 141 -15.69 -4.58 11.39
N ALA A 142 -14.39 -4.32 11.37
CA ALA A 142 -13.74 -3.49 12.37
C ALA A 142 -14.24 -2.04 12.30
N THR A 143 -14.40 -1.42 13.47
CA THR A 143 -14.73 0.01 13.66
C THR A 143 -13.66 0.74 14.48
N GLY A 144 -12.62 0.00 14.88
CA GLY A 144 -11.50 0.43 15.68
C GLY A 144 -10.54 -0.74 15.91
N PRO A 145 -9.47 -0.53 16.68
CA PRO A 145 -8.45 -1.56 16.90
C PRO A 145 -8.97 -2.80 17.65
N SER A 146 -9.97 -2.61 18.51
CA SER A 146 -10.56 -3.65 19.37
C SER A 146 -12.09 -3.71 19.29
N THR A 147 -12.69 -2.98 18.36
CA THR A 147 -14.16 -2.90 18.20
C THR A 147 -14.58 -3.33 16.81
N THR A 148 -15.69 -4.05 16.74
CA THR A 148 -16.33 -4.48 15.50
C THR A 148 -17.80 -4.11 15.49
N ARG A 149 -18.40 -4.19 14.31
CA ARG A 149 -19.83 -4.04 14.07
C ARG A 149 -20.26 -5.03 13.00
N GLN A 150 -21.45 -5.59 13.19
CA GLN A 150 -22.14 -6.32 12.15
C GLN A 150 -22.70 -5.33 11.12
N VAL A 151 -22.38 -5.52 9.85
CA VAL A 151 -22.85 -4.69 8.73
C VAL A 151 -23.55 -5.54 7.69
N VAL A 152 -24.49 -4.97 6.94
CA VAL A 152 -25.10 -5.66 5.79
C VAL A 152 -24.04 -5.89 4.73
N SER A 153 -23.64 -7.14 4.49
CA SER A 153 -22.68 -7.45 3.41
C SER A 153 -23.37 -7.64 2.07
N PHE A 154 -24.66 -8.01 2.09
CA PHE A 154 -25.48 -8.14 0.89
C PHE A 154 -26.97 -8.08 1.27
N GLY A 155 -27.69 -7.06 0.77
CA GLY A 155 -29.12 -6.89 1.00
C GLY A 155 -29.67 -5.58 0.45
N ALA A 156 -30.98 -5.52 0.23
CA ALA A 156 -31.72 -4.36 -0.25
C ALA A 156 -32.50 -3.69 0.88
N ARG A 157 -32.32 -2.37 1.02
CA ARG A 157 -33.17 -1.52 1.85
C ARG A 157 -34.25 -0.87 0.99
N LEU A 158 -35.50 -1.05 1.39
CA LEU A 158 -36.69 -0.48 0.77
C LEU A 158 -37.22 0.58 1.73
N PHE A 159 -37.22 1.84 1.32
CA PHE A 159 -37.70 2.96 2.14
C PHE A 159 -38.18 4.12 1.28
N THR A 160 -38.80 5.12 1.91
CA THR A 160 -39.23 6.34 1.23
C THR A 160 -38.19 7.45 1.41
N TYR A 161 -37.78 8.09 0.31
CA TYR A 161 -36.88 9.24 0.31
C TYR A 161 -37.58 10.41 -0.38
N LEU A 162 -37.69 11.56 0.32
CA LEU A 162 -38.43 12.74 -0.14
C LEU A 162 -39.87 12.45 -0.61
N GLY A 163 -40.52 11.46 0.00
CA GLY A 163 -41.90 11.06 -0.33
C GLY A 163 -42.03 10.05 -1.47
N GLU A 164 -40.93 9.63 -2.10
CA GLU A 164 -40.92 8.65 -3.19
C GLU A 164 -40.24 7.33 -2.74
N PRO A 165 -40.74 6.15 -3.18
CA PRO A 165 -40.15 4.87 -2.83
C PRO A 165 -38.81 4.66 -3.54
N VAL A 166 -37.81 4.20 -2.78
CA VAL A 166 -36.47 3.89 -3.28
C VAL A 166 -36.00 2.54 -2.78
N VAL A 167 -35.28 1.81 -3.63
CA VAL A 167 -34.59 0.58 -3.28
C VAL A 167 -33.09 0.82 -3.36
N VAL A 168 -32.37 0.51 -2.29
CA VAL A 168 -30.90 0.59 -2.25
C VAL A 168 -30.33 -0.78 -1.91
N MET A 169 -29.72 -1.42 -2.89
CA MET A 169 -28.99 -2.67 -2.73
C MET A 169 -27.56 -2.38 -2.26
N GLN A 170 -27.20 -2.83 -1.07
CA GLN A 170 -25.84 -2.73 -0.54
C GLN A 170 -25.08 -4.03 -0.77
N ARG A 171 -23.83 -3.91 -1.24
CA ARG A 171 -22.93 -5.04 -1.48
C ARG A 171 -21.53 -4.75 -0.99
N ALA A 172 -20.98 -5.66 -0.19
CA ALA A 172 -19.57 -5.63 0.18
C ALA A 172 -18.67 -6.07 -0.97
N ALA A 173 -17.42 -5.61 -0.95
CA ALA A 173 -16.37 -6.10 -1.82
C ALA A 173 -16.15 -7.62 -1.63
N ARG A 174 -15.84 -8.30 -2.73
CA ARG A 174 -15.42 -9.71 -2.81
C ARG A 174 -14.30 -9.81 -3.85
N GLY A 175 -13.07 -9.52 -3.43
CA GLY A 175 -11.90 -9.52 -4.31
C GLY A 175 -11.62 -10.90 -4.93
N ASP A 176 -11.95 -11.97 -4.21
CA ASP A 176 -11.91 -13.37 -4.67
C ASP A 176 -12.86 -13.67 -5.84
N MET A 177 -13.95 -12.90 -5.98
CA MET A 177 -14.93 -13.01 -7.06
C MET A 177 -14.82 -11.85 -8.07
N GLY A 178 -13.68 -11.16 -8.11
CA GLY A 178 -13.43 -10.08 -9.06
C GLY A 178 -14.17 -8.77 -8.76
N ARG A 179 -14.70 -8.59 -7.53
CA ARG A 179 -15.32 -7.33 -7.08
C ARG A 179 -14.44 -6.68 -6.01
N PRO A 180 -13.46 -5.83 -6.37
CA PRO A 180 -12.53 -5.23 -5.41
C PRO A 180 -13.17 -4.10 -4.56
N GLN A 181 -14.33 -3.58 -4.98
CA GLN A 181 -15.02 -2.45 -4.35
C GLN A 181 -16.39 -2.84 -3.81
N GLY A 182 -16.87 -2.12 -2.80
CA GLY A 182 -18.26 -2.21 -2.39
C GLY A 182 -19.15 -1.41 -3.34
N GLN A 183 -20.44 -1.76 -3.42
CA GLN A 183 -21.37 -1.15 -4.35
C GLN A 183 -22.71 -0.83 -3.67
N LEU A 184 -23.28 0.31 -4.03
CA LEU A 184 -24.68 0.64 -3.83
C LEU A 184 -25.39 0.65 -5.18
N GLU A 185 -26.38 -0.21 -5.37
CA GLU A 185 -27.22 -0.23 -6.56
C GLU A 185 -28.59 0.36 -6.21
N VAL A 186 -28.91 1.53 -6.75
CA VAL A 186 -30.12 2.30 -6.44
C VAL A 186 -31.13 2.17 -7.57
N LEU A 187 -32.36 1.85 -7.20
CA LEU A 187 -33.51 1.75 -8.10
C LEU A 187 -34.64 2.66 -7.60
N ALA A 188 -35.07 3.59 -8.45
CA ALA A 188 -36.19 4.49 -8.20
C ALA A 188 -36.79 4.99 -9.51
N ALA A 189 -38.01 5.53 -9.47
CA ALA A 189 -38.68 6.08 -10.65
C ALA A 189 -38.05 7.39 -11.16
N SER A 190 -37.46 8.18 -10.25
CA SER A 190 -36.97 9.53 -10.52
C SER A 190 -35.44 9.58 -10.51
N ALA A 191 -34.81 9.83 -11.66
CA ALA A 191 -33.36 9.97 -11.75
C ALA A 191 -32.79 11.13 -10.90
N PRO A 192 -33.42 12.33 -10.85
CA PRO A 192 -32.99 13.40 -9.95
C PRO A 192 -33.04 13.02 -8.46
N LEU A 193 -34.01 12.20 -8.07
CA LEU A 193 -34.13 11.68 -6.71
C LEU A 193 -32.93 10.79 -6.35
N VAL A 194 -32.53 9.89 -7.26
CA VAL A 194 -31.37 9.02 -7.09
C VAL A 194 -30.09 9.84 -6.89
N SER A 195 -29.86 10.87 -7.71
CA SER A 195 -28.69 11.73 -7.56
C SER A 195 -28.64 12.45 -6.21
N GLN A 196 -29.80 12.92 -5.71
CA GLN A 196 -29.90 13.55 -4.40
C GLN A 196 -29.65 12.55 -3.26
N LEU A 197 -30.26 11.37 -3.34
CA LEU A 197 -30.07 10.31 -2.34
C LEU A 197 -28.59 9.92 -2.23
N LEU A 198 -27.95 9.63 -3.37
CA LEU A 198 -26.53 9.26 -3.41
C LEU A 198 -25.63 10.40 -2.89
N SER A 199 -25.97 11.65 -3.17
CA SER A 199 -25.25 12.80 -2.61
C SER A 199 -25.39 12.88 -1.08
N GLU A 200 -26.58 12.61 -0.54
CA GLU A 200 -26.79 12.59 0.91
C GLU A 200 -26.09 11.39 1.56
N VAL A 201 -26.15 10.21 0.93
CA VAL A 201 -25.39 9.03 1.37
C VAL A 201 -23.91 9.35 1.47
N ARG A 202 -23.29 9.94 0.44
CA ARG A 202 -21.87 10.35 0.49
C ARG A 202 -21.60 11.31 1.64
N SER A 203 -22.47 12.30 1.86
CA SER A 203 -22.33 13.25 2.96
C SER A 203 -22.36 12.54 4.32
N LEU A 204 -23.33 11.65 4.53
CA LEU A 204 -23.47 10.88 5.77
C LEU A 204 -22.30 9.91 5.97
N MET A 205 -21.81 9.27 4.89
CA MET A 205 -20.61 8.41 4.95
C MET A 205 -19.36 9.17 5.39
N VAL A 206 -19.30 10.48 5.19
CA VAL A 206 -18.18 11.33 5.66
C VAL A 206 -18.44 11.83 7.07
N GLU A 207 -19.65 12.30 7.38
CA GLU A 207 -20.03 12.83 8.69
C GLU A 207 -19.96 11.75 9.78
N ARG A 208 -20.51 10.56 9.50
CA ARG A 208 -20.63 9.43 10.43
C ARG A 208 -19.48 8.42 10.31
N SER A 209 -18.42 8.76 9.59
CA SER A 209 -17.36 7.79 9.29
C SER A 209 -16.73 7.21 10.55
N VAL A 210 -16.67 5.88 10.65
CA VAL A 210 -16.01 5.18 11.77
C VAL A 210 -14.48 5.33 11.75
N LEU A 211 -13.95 5.78 10.61
CA LEU A 211 -12.54 6.04 10.39
C LEU A 211 -12.09 7.37 11.03
N ARG A 212 -13.03 8.28 11.30
CA ARG A 212 -12.73 9.61 11.82
C ARG A 212 -12.04 9.54 13.17
N GLY A 213 -10.90 10.24 13.29
CA GLY A 213 -10.11 10.30 14.52
C GLY A 213 -9.37 9.01 14.87
N LYS A 214 -9.37 8.01 13.98
CA LYS A 214 -8.63 6.76 14.15
C LYS A 214 -7.26 6.83 13.48
N VAL A 215 -6.37 5.92 13.87
CA VAL A 215 -5.11 5.66 13.18
C VAL A 215 -5.32 4.42 12.32
N LEU A 216 -4.98 4.54 11.03
CA LEU A 216 -5.20 3.52 10.02
C LEU A 216 -3.86 3.12 9.39
N THR A 217 -3.78 1.91 8.87
CA THR A 217 -2.74 1.51 7.90
C THR A 217 -3.39 0.75 6.77
N PHE A 218 -2.73 0.71 5.62
CA PHE A 218 -3.14 -0.16 4.52
C PHE A 218 -2.25 -1.39 4.52
N GLU A 219 -2.86 -2.56 4.36
CA GLU A 219 -2.13 -3.83 4.30
C GLU A 219 -2.32 -4.48 2.93
N ASN A 220 -1.22 -4.96 2.36
CA ASN A 220 -1.30 -6.02 1.37
C ASN A 220 -1.70 -7.28 2.13
N SER A 221 -2.87 -7.82 1.90
CA SER A 221 -3.12 -9.18 2.36
C SER A 221 -2.79 -10.13 1.21
N ASP A 222 -1.82 -11.03 1.42
CA ASP A 222 -1.48 -12.06 0.42
C ASP A 222 -2.65 -13.01 0.11
N TYR A 223 -3.69 -12.99 0.95
CA TYR A 223 -4.88 -13.85 0.85
C TYR A 223 -6.16 -13.15 0.40
N ARG A 224 -6.22 -11.81 0.42
CA ARG A 224 -7.36 -11.05 -0.09
C ARG A 224 -6.86 -10.09 -1.16
N MET A 225 -7.46 -10.19 -2.34
CA MET A 225 -7.11 -9.37 -3.51
C MET A 225 -7.55 -7.90 -3.38
N ASP A 226 -8.02 -7.47 -2.20
CA ASP A 226 -8.38 -6.09 -1.88
C ASP A 226 -7.45 -5.48 -0.83
N ALA A 227 -6.97 -4.27 -1.11
CA ALA A 227 -6.26 -3.43 -0.15
C ALA A 227 -7.20 -3.06 1.00
N GLY A 228 -7.07 -3.73 2.15
CA GLY A 228 -7.84 -3.44 3.34
C GLY A 228 -7.18 -2.33 4.16
N ALA A 229 -7.94 -1.33 4.58
CA ALA A 229 -7.52 -0.48 5.70
C ALA A 229 -7.73 -1.25 7.02
N SER A 230 -6.72 -1.27 7.88
CA SER A 230 -6.79 -1.80 9.23
C SER A 230 -6.61 -0.68 10.26
N PHE A 231 -7.07 -0.91 11.49
CA PHE A 231 -6.98 0.06 12.57
C PHE A 231 -5.75 -0.22 13.43
N LEU A 232 -5.00 0.83 13.72
CA LEU A 232 -3.89 0.80 14.67
C LEU A 232 -4.32 1.46 15.98
N GLU A 233 -3.82 0.92 17.10
CA GLU A 233 -3.93 1.61 18.37
C GLU A 233 -3.16 2.92 18.32
N ARG A 234 -3.80 4.00 18.78
CA ARG A 234 -3.12 5.29 18.86
C ARG A 234 -2.00 5.16 19.89
N PRO A 235 -0.74 5.46 19.52
CA PRO A 235 0.37 5.35 20.46
C PRO A 235 0.18 6.32 21.63
N ASN A 236 0.67 5.93 22.80
CA ASN A 236 0.81 6.81 23.95
C ASN A 236 2.31 7.04 24.20
N VAL A 237 2.80 8.22 23.82
CA VAL A 237 4.20 8.63 23.97
C VAL A 237 4.22 10.02 24.57
N ALA A 238 4.82 10.16 25.76
CA ALA A 238 4.90 11.44 26.46
C ALA A 238 6.01 12.34 25.89
N ASP A 239 5.91 13.66 26.11
CA ASP A 239 6.94 14.62 25.71
C ASP A 239 8.32 14.25 26.30
N THR A 240 8.35 13.74 27.54
CA THR A 240 9.56 13.29 28.23
C THR A 240 10.21 12.07 27.60
N ASP A 241 9.45 11.30 26.80
CA ASP A 241 9.97 10.11 26.12
C ASP A 241 10.76 10.44 24.87
N VAL A 242 10.54 11.62 24.27
CA VAL A 242 11.18 12.06 23.03
C VAL A 242 12.36 12.96 23.39
N ILE A 243 13.55 12.37 23.41
CA ILE A 243 14.79 13.08 23.79
C ILE A 243 15.49 13.52 22.51
N LEU A 244 15.34 14.82 22.20
CA LEU A 244 15.93 15.49 21.06
C LEU A 244 16.68 16.75 21.53
N PRO A 245 17.55 17.33 20.68
CA PRO A 245 18.14 18.63 20.96
C PRO A 245 17.08 19.70 21.25
N SER A 246 17.44 20.67 22.10
CA SER A 246 16.53 21.71 22.57
C SER A 246 15.82 22.43 21.42
N GLY A 247 14.49 22.55 21.49
CA GLY A 247 13.64 23.25 20.52
C GLY A 247 13.31 22.47 19.25
N VAL A 248 13.96 21.33 18.99
CA VAL A 248 13.67 20.50 17.80
C VAL A 248 12.25 19.93 17.86
N LEU A 249 11.89 19.31 19.00
CA LEU A 249 10.56 18.75 19.19
C LEU A 249 9.47 19.83 19.12
N ASP A 250 9.69 20.97 19.76
CA ASP A 250 8.75 22.10 19.78
C ASP A 250 8.48 22.63 18.37
N SER A 251 9.52 22.74 17.54
CA SER A 251 9.39 23.16 16.14
C SER A 251 8.50 22.20 15.33
N VAL A 252 8.70 20.89 15.49
CA VAL A 252 7.90 19.87 14.81
C VAL A 252 6.44 19.89 15.31
N ILE A 253 6.23 19.99 16.62
CA ILE A 253 4.89 20.10 17.22
C ILE A 253 4.16 21.35 16.70
N ALA A 254 4.84 22.49 16.59
CA ALA A 254 4.23 23.72 16.09
C ALA A 254 3.66 23.55 14.67
N HIS A 255 4.39 22.87 13.78
CA HIS A 255 3.97 22.70 12.38
C HIS A 255 2.89 21.61 12.21
N VAL A 256 2.91 20.55 13.02
CA VAL A 256 1.97 19.43 12.88
C VAL A 256 0.71 19.62 13.73
N VAL A 257 0.83 20.16 14.95
CA VAL A 257 -0.28 20.24 15.91
C VAL A 257 -0.85 21.65 15.97
N GLU A 258 -0.01 22.67 16.15
CA GLU A 258 -0.49 24.03 16.41
C GLU A 258 -1.12 24.70 15.18
N ILE A 259 -0.62 24.45 13.96
CA ILE A 259 -1.27 24.94 12.72
C ILE A 259 -2.73 24.48 12.63
N GLY A 260 -3.03 23.23 13.01
CA GLY A 260 -4.40 22.71 13.02
C GLY A 260 -5.31 23.43 14.02
N LYS A 261 -4.76 23.80 15.19
CA LYS A 261 -5.49 24.58 16.20
C LYS A 261 -5.75 26.01 15.75
N GLN A 262 -4.90 26.57 14.88
CA GLN A 262 -5.01 27.94 14.37
C GLN A 262 -5.67 28.01 12.97
N ARG A 263 -6.33 26.93 12.53
CA ARG A 263 -6.85 26.81 11.16
C ARG A 263 -7.77 27.96 10.74
N GLU A 264 -8.66 28.40 11.62
CA GLU A 264 -9.61 29.49 11.31
C GLU A 264 -8.89 30.80 11.06
N ALA A 265 -7.89 31.13 11.89
CA ALA A 265 -7.09 32.34 11.74
C ALA A 265 -6.25 32.31 10.46
N LEU A 266 -5.67 31.16 10.11
CA LEU A 266 -4.88 30.98 8.90
C LEU A 266 -5.74 31.12 7.63
N LEU A 267 -6.89 30.44 7.58
CA LEU A 267 -7.81 30.55 6.45
C LEU A 267 -8.35 31.98 6.30
N ALA A 268 -8.70 32.65 7.41
CA ALA A 268 -9.14 34.05 7.38
C ALA A 268 -8.05 35.00 6.87
N ALA A 269 -6.78 34.66 7.06
CA ALA A 269 -5.63 35.39 6.53
C ALA A 269 -5.20 34.94 5.12
N GLY A 270 -5.97 34.06 4.47
CA GLY A 270 -5.67 33.53 3.13
C GLY A 270 -4.43 32.63 3.10
N GLN A 271 -4.04 32.05 4.24
CA GLN A 271 -2.90 31.13 4.33
C GLN A 271 -3.35 29.67 4.13
N HIS A 272 -2.46 28.87 3.56
CA HIS A 272 -2.67 27.45 3.31
C HIS A 272 -2.57 26.63 4.60
N LEU A 273 -3.31 25.54 4.68
CA LEU A 273 -3.30 24.60 5.81
C LEU A 273 -2.54 23.31 5.52
N LYS A 274 -2.30 23.02 4.24
CA LYS A 274 -1.51 21.85 3.82
C LYS A 274 -0.08 21.99 4.30
N ARG A 275 0.52 20.87 4.73
CA ARG A 275 1.83 20.88 5.40
C ARG A 275 2.61 19.65 5.04
N GLY A 276 3.88 19.81 4.69
CA GLY A 276 4.84 18.73 4.61
C GLY A 276 5.95 18.89 5.64
N VAL A 277 6.13 17.86 6.46
CA VAL A 277 7.20 17.77 7.45
C VAL A 277 8.08 16.59 7.10
N LEU A 278 9.38 16.84 6.89
CA LEU A 278 10.39 15.81 6.65
C LEU A 278 11.30 15.68 7.88
N LEU A 279 11.29 14.49 8.50
CA LEU A 279 12.22 14.12 9.56
C LEU A 279 13.35 13.27 8.96
N TYR A 280 14.58 13.75 9.00
CA TYR A 280 15.72 13.03 8.42
C TYR A 280 16.87 12.87 9.41
N GLY A 281 17.75 11.90 9.18
CA GLY A 281 18.93 11.67 10.03
C GLY A 281 19.28 10.20 10.16
N PRO A 282 20.34 9.84 10.88
CA PRO A 282 20.81 8.45 11.01
C PRO A 282 19.72 7.50 11.56
N PRO A 283 19.80 6.20 11.25
CA PRO A 283 18.88 5.21 11.84
C PRO A 283 19.03 5.19 13.37
N GLY A 284 17.92 4.96 14.09
CA GLY A 284 17.95 4.86 15.56
C GLY A 284 18.04 6.18 16.34
N THR A 285 17.90 7.34 15.68
CA THR A 285 17.92 8.66 16.36
C THR A 285 16.56 9.12 16.88
N GLY A 286 15.48 8.38 16.61
CA GLY A 286 14.15 8.65 17.19
C GLY A 286 13.09 9.20 16.24
N LYS A 287 13.34 9.24 14.92
CA LYS A 287 12.35 9.70 13.91
C LYS A 287 10.96 9.07 14.06
N THR A 288 10.87 7.73 14.07
CA THR A 288 9.62 6.99 14.29
C THR A 288 9.01 7.24 15.67
N LEU A 289 9.83 7.45 16.72
CA LEU A 289 9.32 7.78 18.05
C LEU A 289 8.67 9.18 18.06
N THR A 290 9.28 10.14 17.37
CA THR A 290 8.72 11.48 17.17
C THR A 290 7.39 11.41 16.42
N VAL A 291 7.29 10.62 15.34
CA VAL A 291 6.02 10.37 14.64
C VAL A 291 4.95 9.84 15.58
N ARG A 292 5.26 8.81 16.37
CA ARG A 292 4.33 8.23 17.36
C ARG A 292 3.89 9.25 18.40
N HIS A 293 4.80 10.13 18.82
CA HIS A 293 4.47 11.23 19.72
C HIS A 293 3.52 12.26 19.08
N LEU A 294 3.71 12.61 17.80
CA LEU A 294 2.79 13.50 17.10
C LEU A 294 1.39 12.87 16.98
N LEU A 295 1.32 11.56 16.73
CA LEU A 295 0.07 10.81 16.73
C LEU A 295 -0.59 10.76 18.12
N SER A 296 0.17 10.66 19.21
CA SER A 296 -0.39 10.71 20.58
C SER A 296 -0.99 12.08 20.92
N ARG A 297 -0.41 13.16 20.36
CA ARG A 297 -0.84 14.56 20.58
C ARG A 297 -2.02 15.01 19.74
N THR A 298 -2.50 14.18 18.80
CA THR A 298 -3.51 14.53 17.80
C THR A 298 -4.75 13.65 17.93
N GLU A 299 -5.24 13.51 19.16
CA GLU A 299 -6.49 12.80 19.43
C GLU A 299 -7.66 13.44 18.66
N GLY A 300 -8.52 12.60 18.09
CA GLY A 300 -9.63 13.05 17.23
C GLY A 300 -9.23 13.40 15.78
N VAL A 301 -7.94 13.48 15.46
CA VAL A 301 -7.45 13.67 14.08
C VAL A 301 -7.28 12.31 13.40
N THR A 302 -7.82 12.16 12.20
CA THR A 302 -7.67 10.93 11.41
C THR A 302 -6.22 10.80 10.96
N ALA A 303 -5.60 9.64 11.15
CA ALA A 303 -4.22 9.42 10.72
C ALA A 303 -4.11 8.17 9.85
N VAL A 304 -3.34 8.24 8.78
CA VAL A 304 -2.95 7.07 7.98
C VAL A 304 -1.45 6.89 8.08
N LEU A 305 -0.99 5.75 8.57
CA LEU A 305 0.40 5.36 8.67
C LEU A 305 0.74 4.41 7.54
N LEU A 306 1.72 4.79 6.72
CA LEU A 306 2.27 3.98 5.64
C LEU A 306 3.74 3.69 5.92
N THR A 307 4.10 2.41 5.95
CA THR A 307 5.47 1.92 6.14
C THR A 307 5.77 0.78 5.16
N GLY A 308 6.98 0.72 4.61
CA GLY A 308 7.40 -0.36 3.72
C GLY A 308 6.48 -0.51 2.50
N SER A 309 5.97 -1.71 2.24
CA SER A 309 5.12 -1.99 1.07
C SER A 309 3.79 -1.23 1.06
N SER A 310 3.27 -0.81 2.20
CA SER A 310 2.01 -0.06 2.27
C SER A 310 2.10 1.36 1.66
N ILE A 311 3.32 1.88 1.44
CA ILE A 311 3.54 3.20 0.82
C ILE A 311 2.93 3.27 -0.60
N GLN A 312 2.80 2.14 -1.31
CA GLN A 312 2.09 2.06 -2.59
C GLN A 312 0.63 2.54 -2.53
N TYR A 313 0.02 2.59 -1.34
CA TYR A 313 -1.34 3.08 -1.12
C TYR A 313 -1.43 4.57 -0.85
N ILE A 314 -0.37 5.34 -1.13
CA ILE A 314 -0.35 6.79 -0.89
C ILE A 314 -1.48 7.54 -1.58
N GLY A 315 -1.89 7.14 -2.79
CA GLY A 315 -3.04 7.73 -3.47
C GLY A 315 -4.35 7.55 -2.68
N ALA A 316 -4.63 6.33 -2.22
CA ALA A 316 -5.81 6.03 -1.40
C ALA A 316 -5.74 6.71 -0.02
N ALA A 317 -4.56 6.77 0.58
CA ALA A 317 -4.34 7.46 1.85
C ALA A 317 -4.59 8.97 1.74
N ALA A 318 -4.11 9.61 0.67
CA ALA A 318 -4.31 11.04 0.43
C ALA A 318 -5.78 11.36 0.13
N GLU A 319 -6.47 10.53 -0.66
CA GLU A 319 -7.93 10.66 -0.87
C GLU A 319 -8.73 10.54 0.42
N LEU A 320 -8.40 9.55 1.25
CA LEU A 320 -9.05 9.36 2.54
C LEU A 320 -8.79 10.54 3.48
N ALA A 321 -7.55 11.00 3.56
CA ALA A 321 -7.15 12.14 4.37
C ALA A 321 -7.88 13.43 3.95
N ARG A 322 -7.99 13.68 2.64
CA ARG A 322 -8.78 14.79 2.08
C ARG A 322 -10.26 14.69 2.42
N THR A 323 -10.81 13.48 2.43
CA THR A 323 -12.22 13.25 2.74
C THR A 323 -12.53 13.43 4.23
N LEU A 324 -11.60 13.05 5.10
CA LEU A 324 -11.81 12.97 6.56
C LEU A 324 -11.09 14.05 7.37
N GLN A 325 -10.81 15.20 6.74
CA GLN A 325 -10.13 16.34 7.38
C GLN A 325 -10.76 16.71 8.75
N PRO A 326 -9.95 17.14 9.74
CA PRO A 326 -8.48 17.24 9.70
C PRO A 326 -7.80 15.87 9.71
N SER A 327 -6.69 15.74 8.97
CA SER A 327 -6.01 14.45 8.78
C SER A 327 -4.48 14.54 8.78
N ILE A 328 -3.83 13.43 9.11
CA ILE A 328 -2.38 13.25 9.02
C ILE A 328 -2.08 12.03 8.13
N VAL A 329 -1.16 12.18 7.20
CA VAL A 329 -0.61 11.06 6.42
C VAL A 329 0.86 10.91 6.80
N VAL A 330 1.22 9.78 7.36
CA VAL A 330 2.58 9.44 7.74
C VAL A 330 3.15 8.45 6.74
N MET A 331 4.36 8.73 6.25
CA MET A 331 5.15 7.82 5.43
C MET A 331 6.51 7.62 6.08
N GLU A 332 6.73 6.44 6.67
CA GLU A 332 8.01 6.14 7.31
C GLU A 332 9.00 5.46 6.35
N ASP A 333 10.28 5.80 6.52
CA ASP A 333 11.42 5.24 5.77
C ASP A 333 11.21 5.31 4.25
N ILE A 334 10.81 6.49 3.75
CA ILE A 334 10.53 6.71 2.32
C ILE A 334 11.76 6.56 1.42
N ASP A 335 12.96 6.46 1.98
CA ASP A 335 14.15 6.03 1.24
C ASP A 335 14.09 4.56 0.81
N LEU A 336 13.35 3.69 1.49
CA LEU A 336 13.22 2.28 1.11
C LEU A 336 12.51 2.12 -0.24
N VAL A 337 11.49 2.94 -0.50
CA VAL A 337 10.79 2.95 -1.80
C VAL A 337 11.62 3.61 -2.90
N ALA A 338 12.60 4.43 -2.52
CA ALA A 338 13.53 5.05 -3.46
C ALA A 338 14.65 4.09 -3.90
N MET A 339 15.00 3.08 -3.09
CA MET A 339 16.14 2.20 -3.35
C MET A 339 15.87 1.05 -4.33
N GLU A 340 14.62 0.72 -4.64
CA GLU A 340 14.30 -0.51 -5.40
C GLU A 340 14.70 -0.48 -6.89
N ARG A 341 15.04 0.68 -7.48
CA ARG A 341 15.32 0.77 -8.92
C ARG A 341 16.41 1.79 -9.24
N HIS A 342 17.67 1.39 -9.13
CA HIS A 342 18.84 2.24 -9.43
C HIS A 342 18.98 2.66 -10.91
N ALA A 343 18.13 2.19 -11.82
CA ALA A 343 18.25 2.45 -13.27
C ALA A 343 16.99 3.08 -13.92
N SER A 344 15.99 3.52 -13.16
CA SER A 344 14.75 4.07 -13.72
C SER A 344 14.15 5.19 -12.85
N PRO A 345 13.30 6.10 -13.39
CA PRO A 345 12.51 7.01 -12.57
C PRO A 345 11.73 6.19 -11.54
N GLN A 346 11.90 6.48 -10.24
CA GLN A 346 11.31 5.72 -9.13
C GLN A 346 9.80 5.99 -9.06
N PRO A 347 8.93 5.13 -9.62
CA PRO A 347 7.54 5.49 -9.86
C PRO A 347 6.79 5.79 -8.56
N LEU A 348 7.08 5.02 -7.52
CA LEU A 348 6.44 5.17 -6.21
C LEU A 348 6.85 6.47 -5.49
N LEU A 349 8.11 6.91 -5.61
CA LEU A 349 8.50 8.22 -5.07
C LEU A 349 7.76 9.35 -5.79
N PHE A 350 7.60 9.26 -7.12
CA PHE A 350 6.79 10.24 -7.86
C PHE A 350 5.32 10.22 -7.44
N GLU A 351 4.72 9.05 -7.21
CA GLU A 351 3.36 8.94 -6.69
C GLU A 351 3.19 9.60 -5.31
N VAL A 352 4.16 9.41 -4.41
CA VAL A 352 4.18 10.11 -3.11
C VAL A 352 4.21 11.62 -3.32
N LEU A 353 5.09 12.08 -4.20
CA LEU A 353 5.26 13.49 -4.51
C LEU A 353 4.07 14.10 -5.26
N ASP A 354 3.35 13.32 -6.05
CA ASP A 354 2.13 13.74 -6.75
C ASP A 354 0.94 13.80 -5.79
N ALA A 355 0.88 12.90 -4.81
CA ALA A 355 -0.13 12.95 -3.75
C ALA A 355 -0.01 14.22 -2.88
N LEU A 356 1.23 14.69 -2.63
CA LEU A 356 1.48 15.98 -1.98
C LEU A 356 0.98 17.17 -2.81
N ASP A 357 1.12 17.11 -4.14
CA ASP A 357 0.70 18.18 -5.04
C ASP A 357 -0.80 18.21 -5.28
N GLY A 358 -1.44 17.04 -5.31
CA GLY A 358 -2.86 16.88 -5.63
C GLY A 358 -3.82 17.37 -4.55
N LEU A 359 -3.35 18.09 -3.53
CA LEU A 359 -4.16 18.70 -2.49
C LEU A 359 -4.26 20.20 -2.66
N ASP A 360 -5.50 20.67 -2.59
CA ASP A 360 -5.83 22.09 -2.52
C ASP A 360 -5.11 22.74 -1.32
N GLY A 361 -4.72 24.01 -1.46
CA GLY A 361 -3.95 24.71 -0.43
C GLY A 361 -4.69 24.85 0.90
N ASP A 362 -6.01 24.89 0.88
CA ASP A 362 -6.88 24.98 2.06
C ASP A 362 -7.17 23.63 2.72
N ALA A 363 -6.70 22.51 2.15
CA ALA A 363 -6.85 21.20 2.76
C ALA A 363 -6.07 21.12 4.08
N ASP A 364 -6.78 20.81 5.18
CA ASP A 364 -6.21 20.59 6.50
C ASP A 364 -5.64 19.17 6.62
N VAL A 365 -4.54 18.95 5.89
CA VAL A 365 -3.81 17.69 5.82
C VAL A 365 -2.33 17.93 6.07
N ALA A 366 -1.78 17.24 7.07
CA ALA A 366 -0.33 17.23 7.33
C ALA A 366 0.30 15.92 6.83
N PHE A 367 1.34 16.02 6.02
CA PHE A 367 2.18 14.91 5.61
C PHE A 367 3.44 14.88 6.47
N ILE A 368 3.72 13.74 7.07
CA ILE A 368 4.92 13.51 7.87
C ILE A 368 5.72 12.42 7.19
N MET A 369 6.94 12.73 6.80
CA MET A 369 7.84 11.83 6.11
C MET A 369 9.06 11.55 6.99
N THR A 370 9.53 10.31 7.02
CA THR A 370 10.82 9.99 7.65
C THR A 370 11.79 9.38 6.64
N THR A 371 13.07 9.74 6.73
CA THR A 371 14.11 9.14 5.88
C THR A 371 15.45 9.01 6.59
N ASN A 372 16.19 7.95 6.28
CA ASN A 372 17.59 7.79 6.71
C ASN A 372 18.58 8.30 5.66
N ARG A 373 18.13 8.62 4.43
CA ARG A 373 18.97 8.98 3.29
C ARG A 373 18.45 10.23 2.57
N VAL A 374 18.59 11.38 3.23
CA VAL A 374 18.06 12.66 2.74
C VAL A 374 18.56 13.03 1.33
N GLN A 375 19.75 12.59 0.93
CA GLN A 375 20.34 12.96 -0.38
C GLN A 375 19.62 12.32 -1.56
N VAL A 376 18.98 11.17 -1.34
CA VAL A 376 18.14 10.52 -2.35
C VAL A 376 16.86 11.32 -2.56
N LEU A 377 16.30 11.83 -1.46
CA LEU A 377 15.05 12.57 -1.45
C LEU A 377 15.20 14.01 -1.94
N GLU A 378 16.29 14.67 -1.58
CA GLU A 378 16.57 16.07 -1.93
C GLU A 378 16.51 16.28 -3.44
N ARG A 379 17.11 15.38 -4.22
CA ARG A 379 17.09 15.45 -5.69
C ARG A 379 15.66 15.48 -6.26
N ALA A 380 14.75 14.73 -5.64
CA ALA A 380 13.35 14.67 -6.07
C ALA A 380 12.55 15.89 -5.58
N LEU A 381 12.79 16.36 -4.36
CA LEU A 381 12.10 17.51 -3.76
C LEU A 381 12.51 18.85 -4.37
N VAL A 382 13.78 19.05 -4.72
CA VAL A 382 14.28 20.29 -5.35
C VAL A 382 13.54 20.59 -6.65
N SER A 383 13.12 19.56 -7.39
CA SER A 383 12.40 19.73 -8.66
C SER A 383 10.96 20.25 -8.50
N ARG A 384 10.43 20.30 -7.28
CA ARG A 384 9.02 20.63 -6.98
C ARG A 384 8.92 21.36 -5.62
N PRO A 385 9.24 22.66 -5.57
CA PRO A 385 9.25 23.46 -4.34
C PRO A 385 7.83 23.65 -3.75
N GLY A 386 7.73 23.81 -2.42
CA GLY A 386 6.46 24.07 -1.71
C GLY A 386 5.72 22.84 -1.17
N ARG A 387 6.40 21.69 -1.10
CA ARG A 387 5.86 20.42 -0.57
C ARG A 387 6.32 20.04 0.82
N VAL A 388 7.48 20.57 1.20
CA VAL A 388 8.07 20.37 2.52
C VAL A 388 8.28 21.77 3.06
N ASP A 389 7.45 22.12 4.04
CA ASP A 389 7.50 23.42 4.72
C ASP A 389 8.53 23.38 5.84
N LEU A 390 8.73 22.20 6.42
CA LEU A 390 9.67 21.96 7.49
C LEU A 390 10.49 20.69 7.23
N ALA A 391 11.80 20.84 7.03
CA ALA A 391 12.75 19.75 7.07
C ALA A 391 13.55 19.84 8.38
N VAL A 392 13.53 18.79 9.19
CA VAL A 392 14.17 18.72 10.50
C VAL A 392 15.12 17.54 10.56
N GLU A 393 16.38 17.83 10.86
CA GLU A 393 17.36 16.82 11.19
C GLU A 393 17.15 16.30 12.61
N ILE A 394 16.96 14.99 12.73
CA ILE A 394 17.02 14.22 13.97
C ILE A 394 18.43 13.61 14.04
N ALA A 395 19.37 14.46 14.45
CA ALA A 395 20.80 14.13 14.52
C ALA A 395 21.12 13.12 15.64
N LEU A 396 22.38 12.69 15.69
CA LEU A 396 22.89 11.90 16.82
C LEU A 396 22.77 12.70 18.13
N PRO A 397 22.42 12.03 19.25
CA PRO A 397 22.29 12.69 20.54
C PRO A 397 23.64 13.27 21.04
N GLY A 398 23.59 14.51 21.54
CA GLY A 398 24.69 15.13 22.27
C GLY A 398 24.87 14.54 23.66
N GLY A 399 25.88 15.01 24.40
CA GLY A 399 26.14 14.53 25.77
C GLY A 399 24.92 14.60 26.70
N PRO A 400 24.22 15.75 26.79
CA PRO A 400 23.01 15.88 27.61
C PRO A 400 21.88 14.92 27.17
N GLU A 401 21.67 14.75 25.87
CA GLU A 401 20.65 13.84 25.34
C GLU A 401 21.00 12.38 25.62
N ARG A 402 22.27 11.97 25.44
CA ARG A 402 22.74 10.61 25.76
C ARG A 402 22.56 10.28 27.24
N PHE A 403 22.88 11.22 28.13
CA PHE A 403 22.62 11.05 29.56
C PHE A 403 21.13 10.83 29.85
N ARG A 404 20.25 11.67 29.31
CA ARG A 404 18.79 11.51 29.47
C ARG A 404 18.28 10.19 28.88
N LEU A 405 18.85 9.73 27.77
CA LEU A 405 18.51 8.45 27.15
C LEU A 405 18.89 7.28 28.07
N LEU A 406 20.09 7.32 28.66
CA LEU A 406 20.54 6.32 29.61
C LEU A 406 19.70 6.34 30.89
N GLU A 407 19.39 7.52 31.43
CA GLU A 407 18.49 7.69 32.58
C GLU A 407 17.11 7.08 32.30
N LYS A 408 16.54 7.36 31.12
CA LYS A 408 15.26 6.80 30.69
C LYS A 408 15.29 5.27 30.64
N TYR A 409 16.27 4.69 29.94
CA TYR A 409 16.30 3.24 29.74
C TYR A 409 16.73 2.46 30.99
N SER A 410 17.43 3.12 31.92
CA SER A 410 17.82 2.55 33.21
C SER A 410 16.81 2.79 34.34
N ALA A 411 15.65 3.37 34.05
CA ALA A 411 14.63 3.63 35.06
C ALA A 411 14.27 2.36 35.86
N GLY A 412 14.51 2.39 37.16
CA GLY A 412 14.27 1.27 38.08
C GLY A 412 15.46 0.30 38.24
N LEU A 413 16.59 0.55 37.58
CA LEU A 413 17.84 -0.18 37.79
C LEU A 413 18.73 0.57 38.80
N PRO A 414 19.59 -0.13 39.55
CA PRO A 414 20.43 0.47 40.58
C PRO A 414 21.72 1.10 40.00
N PHE A 415 21.59 1.82 38.88
CA PHE A 415 22.71 2.58 38.32
C PHE A 415 22.74 3.99 38.89
N ASN A 416 23.91 4.45 39.30
CA ASN A 416 24.07 5.77 39.88
C ASN A 416 24.26 6.85 38.79
N GLU A 417 23.94 8.10 39.13
CA GLU A 417 24.02 9.22 38.18
C GLU A 417 25.43 9.43 37.61
N ALA A 418 26.48 9.22 38.42
CA ALA A 418 27.86 9.41 37.99
C ALA A 418 28.25 8.37 36.92
N ALA A 419 27.86 7.12 37.07
CA ALA A 419 28.08 6.06 36.09
C ALA A 419 27.32 6.33 34.79
N LEU A 420 26.07 6.83 34.87
CA LEU A 420 25.31 7.22 33.68
C LEU A 420 25.93 8.42 32.95
N ARG A 421 26.46 9.41 33.68
CA ARG A 421 27.21 10.54 33.10
C ARG A 421 28.49 10.08 32.42
N GLU A 422 29.27 9.23 33.10
CA GLU A 422 30.49 8.66 32.53
C GLU A 422 30.18 7.86 31.26
N ALA A 423 29.14 7.02 31.28
CA ALA A 423 28.71 6.27 30.12
C ALA A 423 28.25 7.17 28.97
N ALA A 424 27.53 8.26 29.26
CA ALA A 424 27.12 9.24 28.26
C ALA A 424 28.31 9.98 27.63
N GLU A 425 29.32 10.34 28.42
CA GLU A 425 30.56 10.97 27.95
C GLU A 425 31.35 10.03 27.04
N ARG A 426 31.49 8.76 27.43
CA ARG A 426 32.25 7.75 26.67
C ARG A 426 31.52 7.23 25.42
N ALA A 427 30.19 7.27 25.38
CA ALA A 427 29.38 6.81 24.26
C ALA A 427 29.21 7.88 23.16
N GLU A 428 30.27 8.58 22.77
CA GLU A 428 30.21 9.59 21.69
C GLU A 428 29.78 8.98 20.35
N GLN A 429 29.11 9.78 19.50
CA GLN A 429 28.63 9.38 18.16
C GLN A 429 27.66 8.17 18.14
N THR A 430 27.08 7.82 19.28
CA THR A 430 26.10 6.73 19.38
C THR A 430 24.66 7.21 19.23
N THR A 431 23.74 6.28 18.90
CA THR A 431 22.31 6.56 18.68
C THR A 431 21.47 6.38 19.95
N GLY A 432 20.19 6.76 19.90
CA GLY A 432 19.24 6.41 20.97
C GLY A 432 19.06 4.90 21.14
N SER A 433 19.16 4.13 20.05
CA SER A 433 19.13 2.66 20.08
C SER A 433 20.33 2.06 20.82
N PHE A 434 21.50 2.70 20.75
CA PHE A 434 22.69 2.26 21.48
C PHE A 434 22.47 2.30 22.99
N ALA A 435 21.94 3.41 23.54
CA ALA A 435 21.66 3.54 24.97
C ALA A 435 20.72 2.43 25.47
N LYS A 436 19.67 2.13 24.69
CA LYS A 436 18.74 1.04 24.99
C LYS A 436 19.42 -0.33 25.02
N GLU A 437 20.29 -0.60 24.05
CA GLU A 437 21.01 -1.87 23.96
C GLU A 437 22.08 -2.02 25.04
N LEU A 438 22.80 -0.95 25.39
CA LEU A 438 23.76 -0.94 26.49
C LEU A 438 23.09 -1.35 27.81
N VAL A 439 21.98 -0.70 28.16
CA VAL A 439 21.25 -1.03 29.40
C VAL A 439 20.75 -2.48 29.36
N ARG A 440 20.22 -2.93 28.23
CA ARG A 440 19.76 -4.31 28.05
C ARG A 440 20.89 -5.33 28.26
N ARG A 441 22.07 -5.05 27.71
CA ARG A 441 23.26 -5.90 27.88
C ARG A 441 23.72 -5.97 29.31
N ALA A 442 23.78 -4.84 30.01
CA ALA A 442 24.13 -4.79 31.42
C ALA A 442 23.19 -5.67 32.27
N VAL A 443 21.87 -5.58 32.01
CA VAL A 443 20.87 -6.43 32.69
C VAL A 443 21.06 -7.91 32.35
N LEU A 444 21.33 -8.24 31.08
CA LEU A 444 21.53 -9.63 30.66
C LEU A 444 22.81 -10.24 31.25
N ALA A 445 23.90 -9.47 31.32
CA ALA A 445 25.16 -9.89 31.93
C ALA A 445 24.98 -10.19 33.42
N ALA A 446 24.32 -9.29 34.15
CA ALA A 446 23.98 -9.49 35.56
C ALA A 446 23.11 -10.73 35.78
N ALA A 447 22.07 -10.91 34.96
CA ALA A 447 21.19 -12.08 35.03
C ALA A 447 21.93 -13.41 34.77
N ARG A 448 22.88 -13.43 33.83
CA ARG A 448 23.72 -14.62 33.56
C ARG A 448 24.68 -14.94 34.72
N ALA A 449 25.17 -13.93 35.40
CA ALA A 449 26.03 -14.07 36.57
C ALA A 449 25.25 -14.36 37.87
N GLY A 450 23.92 -14.24 37.86
CA GLY A 450 23.07 -14.43 39.04
C GLY A 450 23.22 -13.31 40.08
N VAL A 451 23.56 -12.10 39.63
CA VAL A 451 23.74 -10.91 40.46
C VAL A 451 22.79 -9.80 40.03
N GLU A 452 22.61 -8.78 40.87
CA GLU A 452 21.91 -7.56 40.45
C GLU A 452 22.79 -6.75 39.47
N PRO A 453 22.19 -6.04 38.50
CA PRO A 453 22.93 -5.08 37.68
C PRO A 453 23.60 -4.05 38.59
N ASP A 454 24.82 -3.63 38.26
CA ASP A 454 25.49 -2.54 38.96
C ASP A 454 26.29 -1.66 37.98
N ASP A 455 26.83 -0.56 38.49
CA ASP A 455 27.59 0.41 37.69
C ASP A 455 28.81 -0.23 36.99
N SER A 456 29.43 -1.25 37.62
CA SER A 456 30.61 -1.92 37.05
C SER A 456 30.23 -2.77 35.84
N ILE A 457 29.09 -3.44 35.89
CA ILE A 457 28.54 -4.21 34.77
C ILE A 457 28.15 -3.27 33.63
N LEU A 458 27.52 -2.12 33.93
CA LEU A 458 27.17 -1.12 32.92
C LEU A 458 28.40 -0.61 32.17
N LEU A 459 29.43 -0.17 32.90
CA LEU A 459 30.65 0.38 32.30
C LEU A 459 31.47 -0.69 31.57
N HIS A 460 31.46 -1.94 32.05
CA HIS A 460 32.09 -3.05 31.34
C HIS A 460 31.39 -3.35 30.00
N GLU A 461 30.05 -3.43 29.98
CA GLU A 461 29.31 -3.65 28.73
C GLU A 461 29.44 -2.48 27.74
N LEU A 462 29.63 -1.26 28.26
CA LEU A 462 29.98 -0.11 27.44
C LEU A 462 31.34 -0.30 26.75
N ASP A 463 32.37 -0.73 27.48
CA ASP A 463 33.68 -1.04 26.90
C ASP A 463 33.58 -2.12 25.82
N GLU A 464 32.84 -3.19 26.08
CA GLU A 464 32.62 -4.26 25.12
C GLU A 464 31.92 -3.77 23.84
N LEU A 465 30.91 -2.90 23.98
CA LEU A 465 30.21 -2.29 22.85
C LEU A 465 31.10 -1.30 22.08
N MET A 466 31.94 -0.54 22.76
CA MET A 466 32.85 0.43 22.15
C MET A 466 34.13 -0.20 21.58
N SER A 467 34.45 -1.45 21.94
CA SER A 467 35.63 -2.17 21.45
C SER A 467 35.61 -2.39 19.92
N ALA A 468 36.79 -2.43 19.29
CA ALA A 468 36.91 -2.61 17.83
C ALA A 468 36.28 -3.91 17.31
N GLN A 469 36.20 -4.98 18.12
CA GLN A 469 35.56 -6.25 17.76
C GLN A 469 34.03 -6.13 17.63
N SER A 470 33.44 -5.11 18.26
CA SER A 470 32.02 -4.78 18.18
C SER A 470 31.71 -3.72 17.11
N ALA A 471 32.66 -3.35 16.23
CA ALA A 471 32.45 -2.30 15.23
C ALA A 471 31.27 -2.60 14.27
N LEU A 472 31.10 -3.85 13.84
CA LEU A 472 29.94 -4.25 13.05
C LEU A 472 28.64 -4.14 13.86
N THR A 473 28.65 -4.54 15.12
CA THR A 473 27.50 -4.41 16.04
C THR A 473 27.12 -2.94 16.25
N ARG A 474 28.10 -2.04 16.43
CA ARG A 474 27.85 -0.59 16.53
C ARG A 474 27.26 -0.03 15.24
N ARG A 475 27.79 -0.40 14.08
CA ARG A 475 27.23 -0.02 12.77
C ARG A 475 25.78 -0.49 12.61
N LEU A 476 25.47 -1.73 13.02
CA LEU A 476 24.10 -2.26 13.00
C LEU A 476 23.17 -1.57 14.03
N LEU A 477 23.73 -0.98 15.09
CA LEU A 477 23.01 -0.14 16.05
C LEU A 477 22.96 1.36 15.63
N GLY A 478 23.47 1.68 14.44
CA GLY A 478 23.36 3.00 13.80
C GLY A 478 24.51 3.97 14.05
N ASP A 479 25.70 3.48 14.39
CA ASP A 479 26.93 4.30 14.49
C ASP A 479 27.18 5.11 13.19
N GLY A 480 27.40 6.42 13.35
CA GLY A 480 27.42 7.41 12.25
C GLY A 480 28.76 7.58 11.54
N THR A 481 29.78 6.77 11.86
CA THR A 481 31.06 6.81 11.15
C THR A 481 30.91 6.30 9.71
N GLU A 482 30.92 7.21 8.73
CA GLU A 482 31.28 6.87 7.35
C GLU A 482 32.75 6.40 7.30
N PRO A 483 33.11 5.43 6.44
CA PRO A 483 34.48 4.95 6.38
C PRO A 483 35.41 6.09 5.96
N SER A 484 36.38 6.43 6.82
CA SER A 484 37.62 7.03 6.34
C SER A 484 38.33 6.00 5.47
N GLY A 485 38.77 6.38 4.27
CA GLY A 485 39.38 5.50 3.27
C GLY A 485 40.57 4.66 3.76
N ASP A 486 41.12 4.97 4.93
CA ASP A 486 42.25 4.26 5.54
C ASP A 486 41.88 3.00 6.34
N GLU A 487 40.58 2.70 6.57
CA GLU A 487 40.15 1.48 7.27
C GLU A 487 39.74 0.31 6.34
N LEU A 488 39.99 0.45 5.03
CA LEU A 488 39.93 -0.68 4.10
C LEU A 488 41.30 -1.39 4.12
N GLY A 489 41.44 -2.38 4.99
CA GLY A 489 42.52 -3.36 4.89
C GLY A 489 42.59 -3.97 3.48
N GLU A 490 43.80 -4.41 3.09
CA GLU A 490 44.14 -5.00 1.78
C GLU A 490 42.98 -5.81 1.16
N GLY A 491 42.26 -5.19 0.22
CA GLY A 491 41.06 -5.78 -0.39
C GLY A 491 40.01 -4.78 -0.91
N GLY A 492 40.17 -3.46 -0.68
CA GLY A 492 39.28 -2.44 -1.25
C GLY A 492 39.54 -2.19 -2.74
N MET A 493 38.48 -2.22 -3.56
CA MET A 493 38.53 -1.76 -4.96
C MET A 493 38.24 -0.26 -5.00
N GLU A 494 39.06 0.51 -5.71
CA GLU A 494 38.88 1.95 -5.92
C GLU A 494 38.28 2.21 -7.32
N ILE A 495 37.37 3.18 -7.41
CA ILE A 495 36.75 3.60 -8.66
C ILE A 495 37.58 4.77 -9.21
N ILE A 496 38.26 4.56 -10.34
CA ILE A 496 38.93 5.65 -11.06
C ILE A 496 38.03 6.08 -12.23
N SER A 497 37.86 7.41 -12.37
CA SER A 497 36.87 8.12 -13.18
C SER A 497 36.78 7.73 -14.66
N THR A 498 35.58 7.94 -15.21
CA THR A 498 35.22 7.92 -16.63
C THR A 498 36.09 8.87 -17.47
N ALA A 499 36.75 8.36 -18.50
CA ALA A 499 37.29 9.19 -19.57
C ALA A 499 36.13 9.79 -20.36
N GLU A 500 36.14 11.12 -20.54
CA GLU A 500 35.18 11.84 -21.37
C GLU A 500 35.18 11.27 -22.79
N GLY A 501 34.04 10.72 -23.23
CA GLY A 501 33.80 10.48 -24.65
C GLY A 501 33.10 9.19 -25.05
N ASP A 502 32.86 8.22 -24.16
CA ASP A 502 32.31 6.92 -24.58
C ASP A 502 30.88 6.64 -24.07
N ARG A 503 30.01 6.20 -24.99
CA ARG A 503 28.55 6.11 -24.85
C ARG A 503 28.05 4.76 -24.30
N THR A 504 28.91 3.99 -23.64
CA THR A 504 28.63 2.58 -23.30
C THR A 504 28.61 2.25 -21.82
N GLY A 505 28.91 3.19 -20.91
CA GLY A 505 28.63 3.03 -19.47
C GLY A 505 29.37 1.88 -18.76
N ALA A 506 30.55 1.47 -19.23
CA ALA A 506 31.36 0.45 -18.56
C ALA A 506 32.16 1.07 -17.39
N VAL A 507 32.07 0.46 -16.21
CA VAL A 507 32.89 0.77 -15.02
C VAL A 507 33.91 -0.34 -14.83
N THR A 508 35.19 0.00 -14.78
CA THR A 508 36.29 -0.95 -14.56
C THR A 508 36.75 -0.89 -13.11
N TYR A 509 36.86 -2.04 -12.45
CA TYR A 509 37.40 -2.16 -11.10
C TYR A 509 38.82 -2.73 -11.14
N ILE A 510 39.77 -2.12 -10.42
CA ILE A 510 41.14 -2.63 -10.29
C ILE A 510 41.53 -2.63 -8.80
N PRO A 511 42.18 -3.69 -8.28
CA PRO A 511 42.70 -3.70 -6.91
C PRO A 511 43.80 -2.64 -6.73
N LEU A 512 43.80 -1.95 -5.58
CA LEU A 512 44.85 -0.99 -5.25
C LEU A 512 46.22 -1.67 -5.23
N GLY A 513 47.17 -1.17 -6.04
CA GLY A 513 48.57 -1.64 -6.05
C GLY A 513 48.93 -2.73 -7.07
N ALA A 514 48.02 -3.16 -7.94
CA ALA A 514 48.33 -4.14 -8.99
C ALA A 514 49.03 -3.49 -10.21
N GLN A 515 50.19 -4.01 -10.62
CA GLN A 515 50.71 -3.80 -11.98
C GLN A 515 49.83 -4.60 -12.96
N VAL A 516 49.11 -3.90 -13.82
CA VAL A 516 48.20 -4.52 -14.80
C VAL A 516 49.02 -5.01 -16.00
N ASP A 517 49.19 -6.32 -16.11
CA ASP A 517 49.66 -6.98 -17.34
C ASP A 517 48.55 -6.91 -18.42
N PRO A 518 48.85 -6.84 -19.74
CA PRO A 518 47.86 -6.52 -20.80
C PRO A 518 46.78 -7.59 -21.10
N GLY A 519 46.40 -8.44 -20.14
CA GLY A 519 45.57 -9.64 -20.35
C GLY A 519 44.33 -9.78 -19.48
N TRP A 520 43.87 -8.74 -18.77
CA TRP A 520 42.68 -8.85 -17.91
C TRP A 520 41.36 -8.65 -18.69
N THR A 521 40.43 -9.59 -18.52
CA THR A 521 39.10 -9.58 -19.15
C THR A 521 38.04 -9.11 -18.14
N ALA A 522 37.17 -8.18 -18.53
CA ALA A 522 36.06 -7.72 -17.69
C ALA A 522 34.88 -8.72 -17.74
N TYR A 523 34.25 -8.97 -16.59
CA TYR A 523 33.00 -9.72 -16.49
C TYR A 523 31.83 -8.75 -16.36
N VAL A 524 30.84 -8.85 -17.25
CA VAL A 524 29.59 -8.07 -17.22
C VAL A 524 28.45 -9.02 -16.84
N PRO A 525 27.82 -8.89 -15.66
CA PRO A 525 26.68 -9.72 -15.30
C PRO A 525 25.40 -9.11 -15.88
N ASP A 526 25.04 -9.52 -17.10
CA ASP A 526 23.65 -9.72 -17.59
C ASP A 526 23.57 -9.68 -19.13
N SER A 527 24.29 -10.60 -19.77
CA SER A 527 23.98 -11.20 -21.07
C SER A 527 25.10 -12.19 -21.32
N GLY A 528 24.81 -13.47 -21.54
CA GLY A 528 25.81 -14.56 -21.61
C GLY A 528 26.81 -14.52 -22.78
N ASP A 529 27.19 -13.34 -23.26
CA ASP A 529 28.13 -13.16 -24.36
C ASP A 529 29.48 -12.62 -23.85
N VAL A 530 30.53 -13.41 -24.04
CA VAL A 530 31.92 -13.04 -23.74
C VAL A 530 32.44 -12.14 -24.86
N TYR A 531 32.70 -10.87 -24.56
CA TYR A 531 33.36 -9.97 -25.52
C TYR A 531 34.87 -10.25 -25.56
N ARG A 532 35.39 -10.59 -26.76
CA ARG A 532 36.84 -10.58 -27.06
C ARG A 532 37.12 -9.39 -27.97
N PRO A 533 38.01 -8.45 -27.59
CA PRO A 533 38.44 -7.42 -28.53
C PRO A 533 39.34 -8.06 -29.58
N GLU A 534 39.01 -7.88 -30.87
CA GLU A 534 39.96 -8.15 -31.96
C GLU A 534 41.03 -7.05 -31.93
N LEU A 535 42.30 -7.47 -31.88
CA LEU A 535 43.45 -6.58 -32.00
C LEU A 535 43.59 -6.14 -33.46
N ASP A 536 43.16 -4.92 -33.76
CA ASP A 536 43.51 -4.27 -35.03
C ASP A 536 44.86 -3.54 -34.87
N GLU A 537 45.91 -4.20 -35.36
CA GLU A 537 47.23 -3.59 -35.56
C GLU A 537 47.17 -2.58 -36.73
N GLN A 538 47.02 -1.29 -36.44
CA GLN A 538 47.48 -0.24 -37.36
C GLN A 538 48.06 0.96 -36.61
N THR A 539 49.39 0.97 -36.48
CA THR A 539 50.21 2.18 -36.31
C THR A 539 50.09 3.05 -37.58
N PRO A 540 50.13 4.38 -37.46
CA PRO A 540 51.34 5.05 -37.93
C PRO A 540 51.84 6.23 -37.07
N GLU A 541 53.10 6.52 -37.34
CA GLU A 541 54.08 7.39 -36.71
C GLU A 541 53.80 8.90 -36.75
N SER A 542 54.65 9.63 -36.00
CA SER A 542 54.93 11.09 -35.98
C SER A 542 54.00 11.93 -35.12
N GLU A 543 54.46 12.76 -34.18
CA GLU A 543 55.60 13.68 -34.21
C GLU A 543 56.43 13.68 -32.91
N ARG A 544 57.59 14.36 -33.00
CA ARG A 544 58.83 14.28 -32.22
C ARG A 544 58.78 14.66 -30.75
#